data_AF-A0A957JD79-F1
#
_entry.id   AF-A0A957JD79-F1
#
_cell.length_a   1.000
_cell.length_b   1.000
_cell.length_c   1.000
_cell.angle_alpha   90.00
_cell.angle_beta   90.00
_cell.angle_gamma   90.00
#
_symmetry.space_group_name_H-M   'P 1'
#
loop_
_entity.id
_entity.type
_entity.pdbx_description
1 polymer ?
#
loop_
_entity_poly.entity_id
_entity_poly.type
_entity_poly.pdbx_seq_one_letter_code
_entity_poly.pdbx_strand_id
1 'polypeptide(L)'
;MAISARRIAQGLAAAGHQLHLCYPQPQLAPGEWQTIQDGNLLCHPFGPQRRSDDALMEWFEWIVALHQQYKFDILHGHYLVGAGWVTVYAGRYLGLPTVVSPRGNDLE
;
A
#
# COMPACT_ATOMS: atom_id res chain seq x y z
N MET A 1 10.32 3.11 1.89
CA MET A 1 9.53 2.04 2.55
C MET A 1 10.06 1.76 3.97
N ALA A 2 9.17 1.52 4.94
CA ALA A 2 9.56 1.15 6.30
C ALA A 2 10.17 -0.27 6.36
N ILE A 3 11.19 -0.48 7.20
CA ILE A 3 11.87 -1.78 7.37
C ILE A 3 10.89 -2.88 7.80
N SER A 4 9.94 -2.55 8.71
CA SER A 4 8.91 -3.49 9.16
C SER A 4 7.98 -3.93 8.04
N ALA A 5 7.55 -3.00 7.18
CA ALA A 5 6.71 -3.32 6.02
C ALA A 5 7.44 -4.26 5.06
N ARG A 6 8.73 -3.99 4.76
CA ARG A 6 9.54 -4.87 3.91
C ARG A 6 9.65 -6.28 4.49
N ARG A 7 9.91 -6.39 5.80
CA ARG A 7 10.04 -7.69 6.48
C ARG A 7 8.74 -8.49 6.44
N ILE A 8 7.59 -7.85 6.66
CA ILE A 8 6.28 -8.49 6.55
C ILE A 8 6.06 -9.01 5.12
N ALA A 9 6.32 -8.16 4.13
CA ALA A 9 6.17 -8.53 2.73
C ALA A 9 7.04 -9.72 2.33
N GLN A 10 8.31 -9.71 2.73
CA GLN A 10 9.24 -10.82 2.48
C GLN A 10 8.77 -12.12 3.14
N GLY A 11 8.27 -12.05 4.38
CA GLY A 11 7.72 -13.22 5.07
C GLY A 11 6.51 -13.81 4.36
N LEU A 12 5.57 -12.96 3.92
CA LEU A 12 4.39 -13.38 3.16
C LEU A 12 4.78 -13.95 1.78
N ALA A 13 5.74 -13.35 1.09
CA ALA A 13 6.23 -13.85 -0.19
C ALA A 13 6.90 -15.23 -0.04
N ALA A 14 7.69 -15.41 1.03
CA ALA A 14 8.32 -16.70 1.35
C ALA A 14 7.30 -17.79 1.69
N ALA A 15 6.13 -17.41 2.22
CA ALA A 15 5.00 -18.30 2.45
C ALA A 15 4.21 -18.63 1.17
N GLY A 16 4.60 -18.11 0.01
CA GLY A 16 4.00 -18.39 -1.29
C GLY A 16 2.88 -17.43 -1.71
N HIS A 17 2.69 -16.32 -0.99
CA HIS A 17 1.70 -15.30 -1.37
C HIS A 17 2.27 -14.34 -2.43
N GLN A 18 1.43 -13.94 -3.38
CA GLN A 18 1.75 -12.87 -4.32
C GLN A 18 1.45 -11.53 -3.68
N LEU A 19 2.39 -10.59 -3.78
CA LEU A 19 2.30 -9.29 -3.10
C LEU A 19 2.52 -8.13 -4.05
N HIS A 20 1.68 -7.12 -3.86
CA HIS A 20 1.78 -5.81 -4.47
C HIS A 20 2.07 -4.79 -3.39
N LEU A 21 3.22 -4.12 -3.46
CA LEU A 21 3.69 -3.18 -2.46
C LEU A 21 3.60 -1.76 -2.96
N CYS A 22 2.66 -0.98 -2.42
CA CYS A 22 2.54 0.45 -2.73
C CYS A 22 3.22 1.26 -1.63
N TYR A 23 4.09 2.20 -1.99
CA TYR A 23 4.75 3.06 -1.00
C TYR A 23 5.25 4.39 -1.59
N PRO A 24 5.30 5.47 -0.79
CA PRO A 24 5.85 6.74 -1.26
C PRO A 24 7.37 6.65 -1.45
N GLN A 25 7.84 7.26 -2.54
CA GLN A 25 9.25 7.40 -2.91
C GLN A 25 9.53 8.88 -3.24
N PRO A 26 10.23 9.63 -2.34
CA PRO A 26 10.43 11.07 -2.49
C PRO A 26 11.19 11.53 -3.74
N GLN A 27 11.90 10.62 -4.41
CA GLN A 27 12.63 10.90 -5.65
C GLN A 27 11.72 10.96 -6.88
N LEU A 28 10.49 10.44 -6.79
CA LEU A 28 9.50 10.49 -7.86
C LEU A 28 8.69 11.79 -7.79
N ALA A 29 8.29 12.33 -8.94
CA ALA A 29 7.44 13.51 -8.99
C ALA A 29 6.04 13.20 -8.41
N PRO A 30 5.33 14.16 -7.78
CA PRO A 30 3.99 13.93 -7.25
C PRO A 30 3.05 13.35 -8.32
N GLY A 31 2.38 12.24 -8.00
CA GLY A 31 1.50 11.50 -8.92
C GLY A 31 2.23 10.65 -9.96
N GLU A 32 3.56 10.69 -10.01
CA GLU A 32 4.34 9.71 -10.76
C GLU A 32 4.23 8.36 -10.07
N TRP A 33 3.93 7.33 -10.86
CA TRP A 33 3.79 5.95 -10.42
C TRP A 33 4.65 5.04 -11.29
N GLN A 34 5.33 4.09 -10.67
CA GLN A 34 6.12 3.09 -11.37
C GLN A 34 5.74 1.69 -10.91
N THR A 35 6.04 0.68 -11.72
CA THR A 35 5.93 -0.74 -11.34
C THR A 35 7.28 -1.41 -11.54
N ILE A 36 7.81 -2.01 -10.48
CA ILE A 36 9.16 -2.58 -10.41
C ILE A 36 9.08 -3.97 -9.80
N GLN A 37 9.72 -4.96 -10.41
CA GLN A 37 9.89 -6.28 -9.81
C GLN A 37 11.10 -6.27 -8.87
N ASP A 38 10.91 -6.58 -7.58
CA ASP A 38 11.99 -6.79 -6.59
C ASP A 38 11.92 -8.24 -6.06
N GLY A 39 12.66 -9.14 -6.71
CA GLY A 39 12.59 -10.57 -6.43
C GLY A 39 11.18 -11.12 -6.68
N ASN A 40 10.51 -11.58 -5.63
CA ASN A 40 9.14 -12.11 -5.70
C ASN A 40 8.06 -11.06 -5.37
N LEU A 41 8.45 -9.79 -5.20
CA LEU A 41 7.55 -8.69 -4.86
C LEU A 41 7.30 -7.82 -6.08
N LEU A 42 6.04 -7.51 -6.39
CA LEU A 42 5.73 -6.44 -7.33
C LEU A 42 5.60 -5.13 -6.55
N CYS A 43 6.55 -4.23 -6.76
CA CYS A 43 6.60 -2.94 -6.07
C CYS A 43 5.99 -1.85 -6.95
N HIS A 44 5.28 -0.95 -6.30
CA HIS A 44 4.64 0.20 -6.88
C HIS A 44 5.02 1.47 -6.11
N PRO A 45 6.26 1.96 -6.28
CA PRO A 45 6.65 3.22 -5.68
C PRO A 45 5.93 4.38 -6.38
N PHE A 46 5.62 5.41 -5.60
CA PHE A 46 4.95 6.60 -6.12
C PHE A 46 5.46 7.90 -5.51
N GLY A 47 5.37 8.99 -6.26
CA GLY A 47 5.72 10.31 -5.75
C GLY A 47 4.61 10.87 -4.86
N PRO A 48 4.91 11.25 -3.61
CA PRO A 48 3.90 11.67 -2.65
C PRO A 48 3.29 13.05 -2.98
N GLN A 49 1.98 13.18 -2.84
CA GLN A 49 1.29 14.47 -2.87
C GLN A 49 1.64 15.33 -1.65
N ARG A 50 1.63 16.65 -1.82
CA ARG A 50 1.91 17.61 -0.73
C ARG A 50 0.74 17.77 0.23
N ARG A 51 -0.49 17.65 -0.25
CA ARG A 51 -1.72 17.77 0.54
C ARG A 51 -2.19 16.38 0.93
N SER A 52 -2.60 16.22 2.19
CA SER A 52 -3.09 14.95 2.74
C SER A 52 -4.28 14.41 1.96
N ASP A 53 -5.22 15.28 1.62
CA ASP A 53 -6.49 14.87 1.01
C ASP A 53 -6.25 14.37 -0.42
N ASP A 54 -5.40 15.09 -1.17
CA ASP A 54 -4.97 14.67 -2.51
C ASP A 54 -4.23 13.32 -2.45
N ALA A 55 -3.37 13.13 -1.44
CA ALA A 55 -2.66 11.86 -1.24
C ALA A 55 -3.62 10.70 -0.96
N LEU A 56 -4.60 10.88 -0.07
CA LEU A 56 -5.55 9.85 0.31
C LEU A 56 -6.45 9.43 -0.87
N MET A 57 -6.93 10.42 -1.63
CA MET A 57 -7.73 10.18 -2.83
C MET A 57 -6.92 9.40 -3.87
N GLU A 58 -5.68 9.82 -4.12
CA GLU A 58 -4.79 9.16 -5.08
C GLU A 58 -4.47 7.71 -4.67
N TRP A 59 -4.20 7.46 -3.39
CA TRP A 59 -3.94 6.10 -2.89
C TRP A 59 -5.16 5.20 -3.05
N PHE A 60 -6.37 5.73 -2.81
CA PHE A 60 -7.60 5.00 -3.04
C PHE A 60 -7.76 4.60 -4.51
N GLU A 61 -7.61 5.56 -5.43
CA GLU A 61 -7.73 5.31 -6.87
C GLU A 61 -6.72 4.26 -7.35
N TRP A 62 -5.48 4.29 -6.84
CA TRP A 62 -4.49 3.27 -7.17
C TRP A 62 -4.85 1.88 -6.64
N ILE A 63 -5.33 1.76 -5.40
CA ILE A 63 -5.77 0.47 -4.86
C ILE A 63 -6.89 -0.12 -5.73
N VAL A 64 -7.85 0.72 -6.14
CA VAL A 64 -8.97 0.31 -7.01
C VAL A 64 -8.44 -0.13 -8.39
N ALA A 65 -7.59 0.67 -9.03
CA ALA A 65 -7.03 0.36 -10.34
C ALA A 65 -6.20 -0.93 -10.32
N LEU A 66 -5.35 -1.10 -9.30
CA LEU A 66 -4.57 -2.31 -9.12
C LEU A 66 -5.45 -3.54 -8.86
N HIS A 67 -6.48 -3.41 -8.03
CA HIS A 67 -7.40 -4.53 -7.81
C HIS A 67 -8.18 -4.89 -9.09
N GLN A 68 -8.53 -3.92 -9.93
CA GLN A 68 -9.13 -4.20 -11.23
C GLN A 68 -8.21 -5.05 -12.11
N GLN A 69 -6.90 -4.80 -12.08
CA GLN A 69 -5.90 -5.51 -12.87
C GLN A 69 -5.51 -6.87 -12.28
N TYR A 70 -5.27 -6.94 -10.97
CA TYR A 70 -4.62 -8.09 -10.32
C TYR A 70 -5.54 -8.90 -9.40
N LYS A 71 -6.75 -8.41 -9.10
CA LYS A 71 -7.77 -9.12 -8.30
C LYS A 71 -7.27 -9.59 -6.94
N PHE A 72 -6.89 -8.65 -6.08
CA PHE A 72 -6.47 -8.92 -4.70
C PHE A 72 -7.51 -9.64 -3.86
N ASP A 73 -7.07 -10.60 -3.05
CA ASP A 73 -7.90 -11.30 -2.06
C ASP A 73 -8.00 -10.56 -0.72
N ILE A 74 -7.00 -9.74 -0.40
CA ILE A 74 -6.88 -9.03 0.89
C ILE A 74 -6.10 -7.74 0.70
N LEU A 75 -6.41 -6.71 1.50
CA LEU A 75 -5.63 -5.49 1.58
C LEU A 75 -4.93 -5.37 2.94
N HIS A 76 -3.68 -4.91 2.94
CA HIS A 76 -2.89 -4.72 4.16
C HIS A 76 -2.35 -3.29 4.25
N GLY A 77 -2.77 -2.56 5.28
CA GLY A 77 -2.32 -1.20 5.57
C GLY A 77 -1.27 -1.23 6.68
N HIS A 78 -0.15 -0.54 6.48
CA HIS A 78 0.85 -0.32 7.53
C HIS A 78 0.76 1.13 8.01
N TYR A 79 0.81 1.35 9.32
CA TYR A 79 0.42 2.58 10.03
C TYR A 79 -1.10 2.79 10.12
N LEU A 80 -1.57 3.39 11.23
CA LEU A 80 -3.00 3.68 11.42
C LEU A 80 -3.46 4.85 10.55
N VAL A 81 -2.75 5.97 10.61
CA VAL A 81 -3.11 7.21 9.91
C VAL A 81 -2.63 7.14 8.46
N GLY A 82 -3.47 7.61 7.54
CA GLY A 82 -3.15 7.59 6.12
C GLY A 82 -3.38 6.22 5.50
N ALA A 83 -2.32 5.40 5.46
CA ALA A 83 -2.30 4.13 4.73
C ALA A 83 -3.25 3.08 5.34
N GLY A 84 -3.34 2.99 6.67
CA GLY A 84 -4.31 2.15 7.36
C GLY A 84 -5.75 2.58 7.08
N TRP A 85 -6.03 3.88 7.22
CA TRP A 85 -7.35 4.43 6.93
C TRP A 85 -7.80 4.18 5.48
N VAL A 86 -6.97 4.52 4.48
CA VAL A 86 -7.34 4.33 3.07
C VAL A 86 -7.50 2.84 2.73
N THR A 87 -6.71 1.96 3.36
CA THR A 87 -6.82 0.52 3.17
C THR A 87 -8.18 0.00 3.63
N VAL A 88 -8.62 0.40 4.83
CA VAL A 88 -9.94 0.02 5.35
C VAL A 88 -11.06 0.58 4.49
N TYR A 89 -10.95 1.85 4.08
CA TYR A 89 -11.93 2.48 3.22
C TYR A 89 -12.03 1.79 1.84
N ALA A 90 -10.90 1.54 1.19
CA ALA A 90 -10.83 0.84 -0.08
C ALA A 90 -11.33 -0.60 0.03
N GLY A 91 -10.99 -1.33 1.09
CA GLY A 91 -11.48 -2.68 1.30
C GLY A 91 -12.99 -2.72 1.49
N ARG A 92 -13.58 -1.78 2.23
CA ARG A 92 -15.03 -1.63 2.32
C ARG A 92 -15.67 -1.35 0.96
N TYR A 93 -15.07 -0.47 0.15
CA TYR A 93 -15.55 -0.14 -1.19
C TYR A 93 -15.49 -1.33 -2.16
N LEU A 94 -14.41 -2.11 -2.11
CA LEU A 94 -14.17 -3.27 -2.98
C LEU A 94 -14.80 -4.58 -2.47
N GLY A 95 -15.31 -4.62 -1.25
CA GLY A 95 -15.81 -5.83 -0.62
C GLY A 95 -14.71 -6.81 -0.21
N LEU A 96 -13.51 -6.31 0.11
CA LEU A 96 -12.34 -7.12 0.47
C LEU A 96 -12.06 -7.11 1.98
N PRO A 97 -11.56 -8.21 2.54
CA PRO A 97 -11.02 -8.22 3.89
C PRO A 97 -9.82 -7.28 4.00
N THR A 98 -9.65 -6.67 5.17
CA THR A 98 -8.56 -5.73 5.43
C THR A 98 -7.84 -6.07 6.73
N VAL A 99 -6.53 -5.87 6.73
CA VAL A 99 -5.68 -5.93 7.92
C VAL A 99 -4.96 -4.59 8.03
N VAL A 100 -4.90 -4.03 9.24
CA VAL A 100 -4.08 -2.86 9.53
C VAL A 100 -3.07 -3.21 10.59
N SER A 101 -1.78 -2.98 10.30
CA SER A 101 -0.69 -3.16 11.24
C SER A 101 -0.22 -1.81 11.75
N PRO A 102 -0.59 -1.42 12.99
CA PRO A 102 -0.08 -0.21 13.62
C PRO A 102 1.41 -0.34 13.94
N ARG A 103 2.08 0.80 14.07
CA ARG A 103 3.36 0.94 14.75
C ARG A 103 3.18 1.61 16.10
N GLY A 104 4.15 1.42 17.01
CA GLY A 104 4.10 1.99 18.35
C GLY A 104 3.88 3.51 18.37
N ASN A 105 4.40 4.22 17.36
CA ASN A 105 4.26 5.66 17.22
C ASN A 105 2.92 6.12 16.60
N ASP A 106 1.97 5.21 16.32
CA ASP A 106 0.62 5.58 15.85
C ASP A 106 -0.32 5.95 17.00
N LEU A 107 0.05 5.64 18.25
CA LEU A 107 -0.78 5.80 19.45
C LEU A 107 -0.28 6.93 20.37
N GLU A 108 0.74 7.66 19.93
CA GLU A 108 1.31 8.84 20.60
C GLU A 108 0.61 10.11 20.12
#